data_AF-A0A2H9PKQ3-F1
#
_entry.id   AF-A0A2H9PKQ3-F1
#
_cell.length_a   1.000
_cell.length_b   1.000
_cell.length_c   1.000
_cell.angle_alpha   90.00
_cell.angle_beta   90.00
_cell.angle_gamma   90.00
#
_symmetry.space_group_name_H-M   'P 1'
#
loop_
_entity.id
_entity.type
_entity.pdbx_description
1 polymer ?
#
loop_
_entity_poly.entity_id
_entity_poly.type
_entity_poly.pdbx_seq_one_letter_code
_entity_poly.pdbx_strand_id
1 'polypeptide(L)' 'MSKFTKHRRKQISELRPYVKGEKLTGVSISDADKKNGSPKIGDMIARNPKNHNDKWLVAKKYYKDNFEELK' A
#
# COMPACT_ATOMS: atom_id res chain seq x y z
N MET A 1 3.36 -24.58 -15.31
CA MET A 1 3.00 -23.19 -14.93
C MET A 1 1.57 -23.20 -14.42
N SER A 2 1.33 -22.76 -13.19
CA SER A 2 -0.03 -22.62 -12.66
C SER A 2 -0.77 -21.50 -13.40
N LYS A 3 -2.08 -21.66 -13.63
CA LYS A 3 -2.90 -20.65 -14.30
C LYS A 3 -3.26 -19.52 -13.32
N PHE A 4 -3.19 -18.27 -13.76
CA PHE A 4 -3.68 -17.13 -12.98
C PHE A 4 -5.21 -17.16 -12.91
N THR A 5 -5.76 -16.92 -11.72
CA THR A 5 -7.21 -16.77 -11.49
C THR A 5 -7.50 -15.40 -10.89
N LYS A 6 -8.59 -14.76 -11.33
CA LYS A 6 -8.98 -13.42 -10.87
C LYS A 6 -9.72 -13.56 -9.54
N HIS A 7 -9.26 -12.85 -8.51
CA HIS A 7 -9.89 -12.82 -7.18
C HIS A 7 -10.16 -11.37 -6.78
N ARG A 8 -11.29 -11.15 -6.10
CA ARG A 8 -11.56 -9.88 -5.41
C ARG A 8 -11.19 -9.99 -3.94
N ARG A 9 -10.73 -8.89 -3.34
CA ARG A 9 -10.48 -8.84 -1.90
C ARG A 9 -11.82 -8.92 -1.16
N LYS A 10 -11.94 -9.81 -0.17
CA LYS A 10 -13.15 -9.90 0.68
C LYS A 10 -13.24 -8.80 1.74
N GLN A 11 -12.09 -8.24 2.10
CA GLN A 11 -11.94 -7.24 3.15
C GLN A 11 -11.60 -5.87 2.57
N ILE A 12 -12.01 -4.82 3.27
CA ILE A 12 -11.62 -3.44 2.99
C ILE A 12 -10.14 -3.27 3.33
N SER A 13 -9.43 -2.49 2.53
CA SER A 13 -8.04 -2.14 2.84
C SER A 13 -8.03 -0.86 3.65
N GLU A 14 -7.28 -0.83 4.74
CA GLU A 14 -7.05 0.40 5.50
C GLU A 14 -5.79 1.07 4.96
N LEU A 15 -5.93 2.31 4.49
CA LEU A 15 -4.82 3.10 3.97
C LEU A 15 -4.81 4.47 4.63
N ARG A 16 -3.61 5.02 4.81
CA ARG A 16 -3.41 6.42 5.19
C ARG A 16 -2.35 7.07 4.30
N PRO A 17 -2.36 8.39 4.13
CA PRO A 17 -1.29 9.08 3.43
C PRO A 17 0.05 8.92 4.17
N TYR A 18 1.12 8.79 3.40
CA TYR A 18 2.49 8.88 3.89
C TYR A 18 2.81 10.31 4.33
N VAL A 19 3.45 10.44 5.49
CA VAL A 19 3.92 11.71 6.04
C VAL A 19 5.43 11.82 5.84
N LYS A 20 5.88 12.85 5.12
CA LYS A 20 7.32 13.05 4.86
C LYS A 20 8.12 13.11 6.16
N GLY A 21 9.12 12.23 6.29
CA GLY A 21 10.00 12.19 7.46
C GLY A 21 9.50 11.26 8.58
N GLU A 22 8.38 10.58 8.41
CA GLU A 22 7.95 9.56 9.38
C GLU A 22 8.85 8.32 9.34
N LYS A 23 8.98 7.65 10.48
CA LYS A 23 9.69 6.36 10.56
C LYS A 23 8.81 5.25 10.01
N LEU A 24 9.17 4.69 8.86
CA LEU A 24 8.49 3.56 8.24
C LEU A 24 8.96 2.20 8.77
N THR A 25 9.22 2.10 10.08
CA THR A 25 9.63 0.84 10.70
C THR A 25 8.52 -0.21 10.58
N GLY A 26 8.86 -1.37 10.02
CA GLY A 26 7.92 -2.46 9.76
C GLY A 26 6.96 -2.22 8.60
N VAL A 27 7.28 -1.29 7.68
CA VAL A 27 6.55 -1.13 6.42
C VAL A 27 7.34 -1.80 5.30
N SER A 28 6.71 -2.72 4.60
CA SER A 28 7.27 -3.37 3.42
C SER A 28 7.27 -2.40 2.24
N ILE A 29 8.46 -2.12 1.71
CA ILE A 29 8.67 -1.26 0.54
C ILE A 29 9.45 -2.07 -0.49
N SER A 30 8.90 -2.23 -1.68
CA SER A 30 9.58 -2.97 -2.75
C SER A 30 10.82 -2.22 -3.24
N ASP A 31 11.81 -2.93 -3.78
CA ASP A 31 13.00 -2.27 -4.32
C ASP A 31 12.69 -1.42 -5.57
N ALA A 32 11.64 -1.76 -6.31
CA ALA A 32 11.16 -0.94 -7.42
C ALA A 32 10.60 0.40 -6.92
N ASP A 33 9.83 0.40 -5.82
CA ASP A 33 9.32 1.61 -5.20
C ASP A 33 10.46 2.48 -4.66
N LYS A 34 11.46 1.88 -3.98
CA LYS A 34 12.65 2.60 -3.53
C LYS A 34 13.40 3.26 -4.69
N LYS A 35 13.60 2.53 -5.80
CA LYS A 35 14.25 3.07 -7.02
C LYS A 35 13.45 4.22 -7.65
N ASN A 36 12.12 4.19 -7.53
CA ASN A 36 11.22 5.24 -7.98
C ASN A 36 11.09 6.42 -6.98
N GLY A 37 11.92 6.45 -5.94
CA GLY A 37 11.97 7.53 -4.95
C GLY A 37 10.84 7.48 -3.93
N SER A 38 10.16 6.34 -3.76
CA SER A 38 9.23 6.12 -2.66
C SER A 38 9.97 5.72 -1.38
N PRO A 39 9.47 6.11 -0.19
CA PRO A 39 8.20 6.80 0.06
C PRO A 39 8.26 8.31 -0.28
N LYS A 40 7.24 8.81 -0.98
CA LYS A 40 7.10 10.24 -1.33
C LYS A 40 5.69 10.75 -1.08
N ILE A 41 5.54 12.07 -1.06
CA ILE A 41 4.25 12.73 -0.78
C ILE A 41 3.18 12.23 -1.76
N GLY A 42 2.08 11.75 -1.19
CA GLY A 42 0.93 11.18 -1.91
C GLY A 42 0.99 9.67 -2.10
N ASP A 43 2.09 9.00 -1.74
CA ASP A 43 2.04 7.56 -1.48
C ASP A 43 1.17 7.28 -0.25
N MET A 44 0.65 6.07 -0.19
CA MET A 44 -0.18 5.59 0.90
C MET A 44 0.54 4.48 1.67
N ILE A 45 0.29 4.37 2.96
CA ILE A 45 0.68 3.24 3.78
C ILE A 45 -0.57 2.41 4.02
N ALA A 46 -0.59 1.21 3.48
CA ALA A 46 -1.65 0.24 3.68
C ALA A 46 -1.29 -0.71 4.82
N ARG A 47 -2.30 -1.23 5.51
CA ARG A 47 -2.12 -2.27 6.53
C ARG A 47 -3.16 -3.39 6.39
N ASN A 48 -2.83 -4.55 6.93
CA ASN A 48 -3.76 -5.67 7.03
C ASN A 48 -4.71 -5.43 8.22
N PRO A 49 -6.05 -5.35 8.01
CA PRO A 49 -7.01 -5.12 9.10
C PRO A 49 -7.01 -6.22 10.18
N LYS A 50 -6.54 -7.42 9.84
CA LYS A 50 -6.41 -8.54 10.81
C LYS A 50 -5.06 -8.57 11.51
N ASN A 51 -4.07 -7.86 10.99
CA ASN A 51 -2.72 -7.79 11.55
C ASN A 51 -2.11 -6.42 11.26
N HIS A 52 -2.30 -5.47 12.17
CA HIS A 52 -1.82 -4.09 11.97
C HIS A 52 -0.29 -3.94 11.92
N ASN A 53 0.47 -5.00 12.24
CA ASN A 53 1.92 -5.01 12.09
C ASN A 53 2.33 -5.27 10.64
N ASP A 54 1.46 -5.90 9.84
CA ASP A 54 1.68 -6.12 8.41
C ASP A 54 1.25 -4.87 7.63
N LYS A 55 2.25 -4.08 7.25
CA LYS A 55 2.11 -2.80 6.56
C LYS A 55 2.92 -2.81 5.27
N TRP A 56 2.41 -2.18 4.23
CA TRP A 56 3.13 -2.02 2.96
C TRP A 56 2.89 -0.65 2.34
N LEU A 57 3.85 -0.20 1.56
CA LEU A 57 3.72 1.02 0.77
C LEU A 57 2.86 0.76 -0.46
N VAL A 58 1.97 1.69 -0.75
CA VAL A 58 1.16 1.74 -1.96
C VAL A 58 1.48 3.05 -2.68
N ALA A 59 2.04 2.96 -3.88
CA ALA A 59 2.38 4.13 -4.66
C ALA A 59 1.14 4.97 -5.00
N LYS A 60 1.28 6.30 -5.02
CA LYS A 60 0.19 7.24 -5.32
C LYS A 60 -0.67 6.87 -6.52
N LYS A 61 -0.02 6.46 -7.62
CA LYS A 61 -0.71 6.09 -8.86
C LYS A 61 -1.55 4.84 -8.66
N TYR A 62 -0.98 3.79 -8.08
CA TYR A 62 -1.69 2.55 -7.81
C TYR A 62 -2.89 2.78 -6.88
N TYR A 63 -2.73 3.64 -5.87
CA TYR A 63 -3.84 4.04 -5.00
C TYR A 63 -5.00 4.64 -5.80
N LYS A 64 -4.73 5.68 -6.61
CA LYS A 64 -5.76 6.36 -7.42
C LYS A 64 -6.45 5.45 -8.43
N ASP A 65 -5.70 4.50 -9.00
CA ASP A 65 -6.23 3.64 -10.06
C ASP A 65 -7.06 2.46 -9.50
N ASN A 66 -6.92 2.13 -8.20
CA ASN A 66 -7.47 0.87 -7.64
C ASN A 66 -8.30 1.04 -6.35
N PHE A 67 -8.32 2.21 -5.72
CA PHE A 67 -8.98 2.43 -4.43
C PHE A 67 -9.89 3.66 -4.45
N GLU A 68 -10.97 3.55 -3.70
CA GLU A 68 -11.91 4.64 -3.41
C GLU A 68 -12.11 4.71 -1.89
N GLU A 69 -12.24 5.92 -1.36
CA GLU A 69 -12.60 6.11 0.04
C GLU A 69 -14.06 5.72 0.27
N LEU A 70 -14.32 4.97 1.33
CA LEU A 70 -15.67 4.67 1.77
C LEU A 70 -16.23 5.92 2.45
N LYS A 71 -17.37 6.40 1.96
CA LYS A 71 -18.15 7.47 2.58
C LYS A 71 -19.08 6.92 3.66
#